data_AF-A0A318R4W0-F1
#
_entry.id   AF-A0A318R4W0-F1
#
_cell.length_a   1.000
_cell.length_b   1.000
_cell.length_c   1.000
_cell.angle_alpha   90.00
_cell.angle_beta   90.00
_cell.angle_gamma   90.00
#
_symmetry.space_group_name_H-M   'P 1'
#
loop_
_entity.id
_entity.type
_entity.pdbx_description
1 polymer ?
#
loop_
_entity_poly.entity_id
_entity_poly.type
_entity_poly.pdbx_seq_one_letter_code
_entity_poly.pdbx_strand_id
1 'polypeptide(L)' 'MDEQKESNWKKILDNVLIYNLYILIIGAIFLLLSFILSVNGNPNLFTLFQSLWYPIFIPSLSLFFTAISIEALFNRLNNG' A
#
# COMPACT_ATOMS: atom_id res chain seq x y z
N MET A 1 12.77 18.04 -30.20
CA MET A 1 12.76 16.84 -29.36
C MET A 1 12.31 17.32 -27.99
N ASP A 2 10.99 17.45 -27.82
CA ASP A 2 10.40 17.95 -26.59
C ASP A 2 10.32 16.79 -25.61
N GLU A 3 11.45 16.52 -24.96
CA GLU A 3 11.47 15.68 -23.77
C GLU A 3 10.59 16.36 -22.73
N GLN A 4 9.35 15.87 -22.61
CA GLN A 4 8.41 16.29 -21.61
C GLN A 4 9.10 16.19 -20.26
N LYS A 5 9.38 17.34 -19.66
CA LYS A 5 9.94 17.48 -18.32
C LYS A 5 8.89 16.94 -17.36
N GLU A 6 8.84 15.63 -17.18
CA GLU A 6 7.97 14.99 -16.20
C GLU A 6 8.28 15.67 -14.86
N SER A 7 7.26 16.29 -14.28
CA SER A 7 7.44 17.09 -13.06
C SER A 7 8.09 16.22 -12.00
N ASN A 8 9.20 16.68 -11.41
CA ASN A 8 9.91 15.98 -10.34
C ASN A 8 8.95 15.52 -9.22
N TRP A 9 7.85 16.24 -9.00
CA TRP A 9 6.79 15.89 -8.05
C TRP A 9 6.06 14.59 -8.39
N LYS A 10 5.74 14.36 -9.66
CA LYS A 10 5.05 13.16 -10.11
C LYS A 10 5.92 11.93 -9.87
N LYS A 11 7.20 12.02 -10.25
CA LYS A 11 8.17 10.95 -10.02
C LYS A 11 8.39 10.63 -8.53
N ILE A 12 8.37 11.65 -7.67
CA ILE A 12 8.44 11.46 -6.21
C ILE A 12 7.18 10.73 -5.72
N LEU A 13 6.00 11.16 -6.15
CA LEU A 13 4.73 10.54 -5.77
C LEU A 13 4.65 9.08 -6.21
N ASP A 14 5.05 8.79 -7.45
CA ASP A 14 5.07 7.44 -8.00
C ASP A 14 6.03 6.54 -7.21
N ASN A 15 7.22 7.03 -6.87
CA ASN A 15 8.15 6.31 -6.02
C ASN A 15 7.56 6.02 -4.63
N VAL A 16 6.90 7.00 -4.00
CA VAL A 16 6.22 6.82 -2.70
C VAL A 16 5.14 5.75 -2.80
N LEU A 17 4.32 5.77 -3.85
CA LEU A 17 3.27 4.77 -4.10
C LEU A 17 3.85 3.36 -4.30
N ILE A 18 4.99 3.24 -4.99
CA ILE A 18 5.70 1.97 -5.18
C ILE A 18 6.21 1.44 -3.84
N TYR A 19 6.85 2.28 -3.01
CA TYR A 19 7.28 1.87 -1.67
C TYR A 19 6.10 1.47 -0.79
N ASN A 20 5.01 2.22 -0.87
CA ASN A 20 3.76 1.90 -0.18
C ASN A 20 3.23 0.51 -0.58
N LEU A 21 3.24 0.20 -1.87
CA LEU A 21 2.85 -1.12 -2.38
C LEU A 21 3.75 -2.24 -1.83
N TYR A 22 5.07 -2.03 -1.77
CA TYR A 22 5.98 -3.03 -1.19
C TYR A 22 5.70 -3.29 0.29
N ILE A 23 5.41 -2.24 1.07
CA ILE A 23 5.02 -2.38 2.49
C ILE A 23 3.76 -3.25 2.61
N LEU A 24 2.76 -3.03 1.75
CA LEU A 24 1.52 -3.81 1.75
C LEU A 24 1.76 -5.28 1.40
N ILE A 25 2.59 -5.57 0.40
CA ILE A 25 2.92 -6.95 0.00
C ILE A 25 3.65 -7.68 1.13
N ILE A 26 4.68 -7.06 1.71
CA ILE A 26 5.43 -7.62 2.84
C ILE A 26 4.51 -7.82 4.04
N GLY A 27 3.64 -6.84 4.31
CA GLY A 27 2.62 -6.90 5.34
C GLY A 27 1.65 -8.07 5.18
N ALA A 28 1.19 -8.34 3.96
CA ALA A 28 0.30 -9.46 3.67
C ALA A 28 0.97 -10.82 3.94
N ILE A 29 2.23 -10.98 3.52
CA ILE A 29 3.00 -12.20 3.79
C ILE A 29 3.23 -12.35 5.30
N PHE A 30 3.61 -11.27 5.98
CA PHE A 30 3.84 -11.25 7.42
C PHE A 30 2.54 -11.58 8.19
N LEU A 31 1.39 -11.07 7.76
CA LEU A 31 0.08 -11.40 8.31
C LEU A 31 -0.18 -12.91 8.22
N LEU A 32 -0.02 -13.51 7.04
CA LEU A 32 -0.26 -14.94 6.84
C LEU A 32 0.63 -15.79 7.75
N LEU A 33 1.92 -15.49 7.81
CA LEU A 33 2.86 -16.19 8.70
C LEU A 33 2.46 -16.02 10.17
N SER A 34 2.20 -14.79 10.59
CA SER A 34 1.82 -14.47 11.97
C SER A 34 0.52 -15.16 12.39
N PHE A 35 -0.45 -15.24 11.47
CA PHE A 35 -1.73 -15.89 11.69
C PHE A 35 -1.56 -17.41 11.87
N ILE A 36 -0.78 -18.06 11.00
CA ILE A 36 -0.47 -19.48 11.12
C ILE A 36 0.21 -19.77 12.47
N LEU A 37 1.20 -18.96 12.86
CA LEU A 37 1.87 -19.13 14.16
C LEU A 37 0.92 -18.90 15.35
N SER A 38 0.01 -17.94 15.24
CA SER A 38 -1.00 -17.67 16.28
C SER A 38 -1.96 -18.83 16.47
N VAL A 39 -2.40 -19.47 15.39
CA VAL A 39 -3.26 -20.67 15.45
C VAL A 39 -2.53 -21.86 16.09
N ASN A 40 -1.20 -21.92 15.96
CA ASN A 40 -0.34 -22.91 16.62
C ASN A 40 0.02 -22.56 18.08
N GLY A 41 -0.58 -21.52 18.66
CA GLY A 41 -0.40 -21.14 20.07
C GLY A 41 0.71 -20.12 20.34
N ASN A 42 1.36 -19.56 19.32
CA ASN A 42 2.33 -18.47 19.48
C ASN A 42 1.79 -17.15 18.89
N PRO A 43 1.09 -16.32 19.69
CA PRO A 43 0.44 -15.11 19.21
C PRO A 43 1.39 -13.92 19.04
N ASN A 44 2.66 -14.02 19.45
CA ASN A 44 3.55 -12.86 19.57
C ASN A 44 3.70 -12.07 18.26
N LEU A 45 3.89 -12.77 17.13
CA LEU A 45 3.99 -12.12 15.81
C LEU A 45 2.67 -11.49 15.37
N PHE A 46 1.55 -12.13 15.73
CA PHE A 46 0.23 -11.62 15.38
C PHE A 46 -0.11 -10.37 16.19
N THR A 47 0.24 -10.33 17.48
CA THR A 47 0.12 -9.12 18.31
C THR A 47 1.02 -7.99 17.78
N LEU A 48 2.24 -8.31 17.34
CA LEU A 48 3.11 -7.31 16.68
C LEU A 48 2.46 -6.77 15.40
N PHE A 49 1.91 -7.65 14.56
CA PHE A 49 1.19 -7.24 13.36
C PHE A 49 0.00 -6.33 13.70
N GLN A 50 -0.80 -6.69 14.69
CA GLN A 50 -1.92 -5.87 15.17
C GLN A 50 -1.46 -4.49 15.66
N SER A 51 -0.32 -4.40 16.35
CA SER A 51 0.24 -3.12 16.77
C SER A 51 0.73 -2.27 15.60
N LEU A 52 1.22 -2.88 14.51
CA LEU A 52 1.65 -2.19 13.29
C LEU A 52 0.48 -1.87 12.35
N TRP A 53 -0.68 -2.52 12.55
CA TRP A 53 -1.88 -2.36 11.73
C TRP A 53 -2.36 -0.91 11.64
N TYR A 54 -2.59 -0.28 12.78
CA TYR A 54 -3.02 1.11 12.84
C TYR A 54 -2.01 2.12 12.29
N PRO A 55 -0.74 2.13 12.72
CA PRO A 55 0.21 3.16 12.31
C PRO A 55 0.79 2.97 10.91
N ILE A 56 0.87 1.75 10.38
CA ILE A 56 1.52 1.46 9.10
C ILE A 56 0.49 1.02 8.05
N PHE A 57 -0.19 -0.10 8.30
CA PHE A 57 -0.99 -0.74 7.25
C PHE A 57 -2.26 0.02 6.89
N ILE A 58 -2.98 0.61 7.86
CA ILE A 58 -4.17 1.42 7.58
C ILE A 58 -3.85 2.65 6.71
N PRO A 59 -2.86 3.51 7.06
CA PRO A 59 -2.46 4.63 6.20
C PRO A 59 -2.02 4.16 4.81
N SER A 60 -1.23 3.08 4.74
CA SER A 60 -0.76 2.53 3.48
C SER A 60 -1.88 2.03 2.57
N LEU A 61 -2.83 1.27 3.12
CA LEU A 61 -4.01 0.81 2.40
C LEU A 61 -4.86 1.98 1.91
N SER A 62 -5.07 2.97 2.77
CA SER A 62 -5.87 4.17 2.44
C SER A 62 -5.25 4.91 1.26
N LEU A 63 -3.95 5.21 1.31
CA LEU A 63 -3.22 5.84 0.20
C LEU A 63 -3.33 5.05 -1.10
N PHE A 64 -3.15 3.74 -1.03
CA PHE A 64 -3.23 2.86 -2.20
C PHE A 64 -4.62 2.85 -2.83
N PHE A 65 -5.66 2.67 -2.01
CA PHE A 65 -7.04 2.66 -2.50
C PHE A 65 -7.46 4.03 -3.02
N THR A 66 -7.05 5.12 -2.38
CA THR A 66 -7.32 6.47 -2.87
C THR A 66 -6.69 6.70 -4.24
N ALA A 67 -5.42 6.32 -4.43
CA ALA A 67 -4.74 6.45 -5.72
C ALA A 67 -5.47 5.68 -6.83
N ILE A 68 -5.81 4.42 -6.59
CA ILE A 68 -6.54 3.59 -7.57
C ILE A 68 -7.95 4.13 -7.82
N SER A 69 -8.62 4.62 -6.78
CA SER A 69 -9.98 5.14 -6.91
C SER A 69 -10.03 6.42 -7.73
N ILE A 70 -9.06 7.33 -7.52
CA ILE A 70 -8.92 8.56 -8.30
C ILE A 70 -8.63 8.22 -9.76
N GLU A 71 -7.68 7.31 -10.01
CA GLU A 71 -7.34 6.85 -11.36
C GLU A 71 -8.55 6.23 -12.07
N ALA A 72 -9.28 5.34 -11.38
CA ALA A 72 -10.48 4.71 -11.91
C ALA A 72 -11.60 5.73 -12.19
N LEU A 73 -11.78 6.73 -11.32
CA LEU A 73 -12.76 7.80 -11.51
C LEU A 73 -12.40 8.66 -12.73
N PHE A 74 -11.13 9.06 -12.85
CA PHE A 74 -10.64 9.86 -13.96
C PHE A 74 -10.83 9.12 -15.30
N ASN A 75 -10.47 7.84 -15.33
CA ASN A 75 -10.67 6.99 -16.50
C ASN A 75 -12.15 6.82 -16.88
N ARG A 76 -13.08 6.77 -15.90
CA ARG A 76 -14.52 6.76 -16.19
C ARG A 76 -15.02 8.10 -16.74
N LEU A 77 -14.54 9.22 -16.23
CA LEU A 77 -14.93 10.56 -16.71
C LEU A 77 -14.40 10.85 -18.12
N ASN A 78 -13.21 10.34 -18.45
CA ASN A 78 -12.59 10.56 -19.76
C ASN A 78 -13.14 9.63 -20.87
N ASN A 79 -13.69 8.47 -20.50
CA ASN A 79 -14.29 7.51 -21.43
C ASN A 79 -15.82 7.62 -21.53
N GLY A 80 -16.42 8.66 -20.92
CA GLY A 80 -17.87 8.93 -20.90
C GLY A 80 -18.28 10.06 -21.83
#